data_AF-A0A069D2N2-F1
#
_entry.id   AF-A0A069D2N2-F1
#
_cell.length_a   1.000
_cell.length_b   1.000
_cell.length_c   1.000
_cell.angle_alpha   90.00
_cell.angle_beta   90.00
_cell.angle_gamma   90.00
#
_symmetry.space_group_name_H-M   'P 1'
#
loop_
_entity.id
_entity.type
_entity.pdbx_description
1 polymer ?
#
loop_
_entity_poly.entity_id
_entity_poly.type
_entity_poly.pdbx_seq_one_letter_code
_entity_poly.pdbx_strand_id
1 'polypeptide(L)'
;MLKRRDLKLVEVRDAIPATSTQILQGITRAALQTSSFMSAASFQETTKVLNEAAINGKVDRLEGMKENVICGHLIPAGTGQREFEKIIVGSKEEYDRALANKRTVIDYTES
;
A
#
# COMPACT_ATOMS: atom_id res chain seq x y z
N MET A 1 12.93 28.06 -29.89
CA MET A 1 12.06 28.35 -28.72
C MET A 1 10.61 28.27 -29.16
N LEU A 2 9.88 27.20 -28.81
CA LEU A 2 8.45 27.08 -29.11
C LEU A 2 7.66 27.72 -27.94
N LYS A 3 7.05 28.89 -28.16
CA LYS A 3 6.09 29.50 -27.21
C LYS A 3 4.79 28.68 -27.24
N ARG A 4 4.44 28.04 -26.12
CA ARG A 4 3.15 27.37 -25.93
C ARG A 4 2.04 28.43 -25.81
N ARG A 5 1.02 28.29 -26.66
CA ARG A 5 -0.23 29.07 -26.70
C ARG A 5 -0.97 29.03 -25.36
N ASP A 6 -1.11 30.20 -24.74
CA ASP A 6 -2.36 30.80 -24.23
C ASP A 6 -3.43 29.86 -23.61
N LEU A 7 -3.07 29.07 -22.59
CA LEU A 7 -4.08 28.45 -21.72
C LEU A 7 -4.54 29.46 -20.66
N LYS A 8 -5.85 29.63 -20.54
CA LYS A 8 -6.50 30.42 -19.47
C LYS A 8 -6.21 29.74 -18.12
N LEU A 9 -5.62 30.47 -17.18
CA LEU A 9 -5.36 29.96 -15.82
C LEU A 9 -6.68 29.60 -15.14
N VAL A 10 -6.71 28.45 -14.47
CA VAL A 10 -7.87 27.98 -13.70
C VAL A 10 -8.08 28.92 -12.52
N GLU A 11 -9.20 29.64 -12.50
CA GLU A 11 -9.64 30.41 -11.34
C GLU A 11 -10.21 29.46 -10.30
N VAL A 12 -9.50 29.29 -9.20
CA VAL A 12 -9.94 28.49 -8.06
C VAL A 12 -10.53 29.43 -7.02
N ARG A 13 -11.65 29.07 -6.41
CA ARG A 13 -12.19 29.80 -5.26
C ARG A 13 -11.37 29.49 -4.01
N ASP A 14 -11.12 30.49 -3.19
CA ASP A 14 -10.55 30.29 -1.85
C ASP A 14 -11.51 29.42 -1.03
N ALA A 15 -11.04 28.25 -0.61
CA ALA A 15 -11.81 27.32 0.20
C ALA A 15 -11.57 27.59 1.70
N ILE A 16 -12.64 27.58 2.49
CA ILE A 16 -12.52 27.60 3.95
C ILE A 16 -12.12 26.19 4.42
N PRO A 17 -11.04 26.04 5.21
CA PRO A 17 -10.61 24.72 5.67
C PRO A 17 -11.67 24.10 6.60
N ALA A 18 -11.82 22.77 6.51
CA ALA A 18 -12.74 22.04 7.37
C ALA A 18 -12.24 22.05 8.83
N THR A 19 -13.16 22.28 9.77
CA THR A 19 -12.93 22.16 11.21
C THR A 19 -13.48 20.83 11.72
N SER A 20 -12.73 20.11 12.55
CA SER A 20 -13.16 18.82 13.12
C SER A 20 -12.91 18.75 14.64
N THR A 21 -13.71 17.96 15.35
CA THR A 21 -13.51 17.66 16.77
C THR A 21 -13.21 16.17 16.97
N GLN A 22 -12.40 15.82 17.96
CA GLN A 22 -12.13 14.42 18.30
C GLN A 22 -13.34 13.81 19.03
N ILE A 23 -13.72 12.60 18.63
CA ILE A 23 -14.80 11.83 19.24
C ILE A 23 -14.21 10.55 19.81
N LEU A 24 -14.46 10.27 21.09
CA LEU A 24 -14.05 9.02 21.71
C LEU A 24 -15.00 7.89 21.28
N GLN A 25 -14.45 6.81 20.77
CA GLN A 25 -15.20 5.60 20.40
C GLN A 25 -14.65 4.38 21.15
N GLY A 26 -15.54 3.45 21.49
CA GLY A 26 -15.13 2.16 22.03
C GLY A 26 -14.40 1.30 21.00
N ILE A 27 -13.54 0.39 21.47
CA ILE A 27 -12.66 -0.44 20.62
C ILE A 27 -13.43 -1.25 19.56
N THR A 28 -14.61 -1.78 19.91
CA THR A 28 -15.45 -2.57 18.99
C THR A 28 -15.98 -1.71 17.85
N ARG A 29 -16.46 -0.50 18.16
CA ARG A 29 -17.01 0.41 17.14
C ARG A 29 -15.90 0.92 16.23
N ALA A 30 -14.76 1.29 16.80
CA ALA A 30 -13.59 1.70 16.05
C ALA A 30 -13.10 0.58 15.10
N ALA A 31 -13.09 -0.68 15.57
CA ALA A 31 -12.67 -1.85 14.79
C ALA A 31 -13.64 -2.24 13.66
N LEU A 32 -14.92 -1.86 13.74
CA LEU A 32 -15.89 -2.07 12.65
C LEU A 32 -15.84 -0.94 11.60
N GLN A 33 -15.31 0.23 11.95
CA GLN A 33 -15.21 1.40 11.07
C GLN A 33 -13.92 1.45 10.24
N THR A 34 -13.18 0.35 10.13
CA THR A 34 -11.99 0.28 9.25
C THR A 34 -12.36 0.53 7.79
N SER A 35 -11.41 1.11 7.04
CA SER A 35 -11.56 1.35 5.60
C SER A 35 -11.71 0.05 4.80
N SER A 36 -11.02 -1.01 5.22
CA SER A 36 -11.14 -2.34 4.64
C SER A 36 -12.39 -3.05 5.14
N PHE A 37 -13.21 -3.45 4.19
CA PHE A 37 -14.37 -4.28 4.48
C PHE A 37 -13.97 -5.74 4.74
N MET A 38 -12.87 -6.23 4.15
CA MET A 38 -12.38 -7.59 4.40
C MET A 38 -11.92 -7.75 5.86
N SER A 39 -11.13 -6.78 6.35
CA SER A 39 -10.67 -6.73 7.74
C SER A 39 -11.81 -6.48 8.73
N ALA A 40 -12.82 -5.70 8.36
CA ALA A 40 -14.00 -5.45 9.20
C ALA A 40 -14.89 -6.71 9.28
N ALA A 41 -15.18 -7.34 8.15
CA ALA A 41 -16.03 -8.52 8.06
C ALA A 41 -15.45 -9.76 8.75
N SER A 42 -14.12 -9.84 8.88
CA SER A 42 -13.44 -10.92 9.61
C SER A 42 -13.52 -10.77 11.13
N PHE A 43 -13.91 -9.60 11.65
CA PHE A 43 -14.02 -9.37 13.10
C PHE A 43 -15.40 -9.81 13.61
N GLN A 44 -16.47 -9.13 13.19
CA GLN A 44 -17.87 -9.40 13.55
C GLN A 44 -18.82 -8.87 12.47
N GLU A 45 -20.12 -9.15 12.60
CA GLU A 45 -21.20 -8.62 11.73
C GLU A 45 -20.99 -8.86 10.21
N THR A 46 -20.36 -9.98 9.83
CA THR A 46 -19.92 -10.30 8.45
C THR A 46 -20.99 -10.03 7.38
N THR A 47 -22.23 -10.50 7.58
CA THR A 47 -23.32 -10.31 6.59
C THR A 47 -23.64 -8.84 6.35
N LYS A 48 -23.65 -8.03 7.41
CA LYS A 48 -23.95 -6.59 7.31
C LYS A 48 -22.82 -5.85 6.61
N VAL A 49 -21.57 -6.13 6.98
CA VAL A 49 -20.38 -5.50 6.38
C VAL A 49 -20.28 -5.81 4.88
N LEU A 50 -20.50 -7.07 4.49
CA LEU A 50 -20.47 -7.47 3.08
C LEU A 50 -21.61 -6.86 2.27
N ASN A 51 -22.81 -6.77 2.85
CA ASN A 51 -23.94 -6.14 2.17
C ASN A 51 -23.70 -4.64 1.94
N GLU A 52 -23.24 -3.91 2.97
CA GLU A 52 -22.89 -2.49 2.83
C GLU A 52 -21.76 -2.27 1.81
N ALA A 53 -20.75 -3.15 1.80
CA ALA A 53 -19.66 -3.09 0.82
C ALA A 53 -20.16 -3.32 -0.61
N ALA A 54 -21.05 -4.30 -0.82
CA ALA A 54 -21.65 -4.61 -2.11
C ALA A 54 -22.54 -3.46 -2.62
N ILE A 55 -23.39 -2.89 -1.76
CA ILE A 55 -24.27 -1.75 -2.12
C ILE A 55 -23.44 -0.53 -2.52
N ASN A 56 -22.38 -0.24 -1.77
CA ASN A 56 -21.51 0.92 -2.04
C ASN A 56 -20.45 0.65 -3.12
N GLY A 57 -20.36 -0.57 -3.66
CA GLY A 57 -19.31 -0.95 -4.61
C GLY A 57 -17.89 -0.74 -4.07
N LYS A 58 -17.67 -0.98 -2.76
CA LYS A 58 -16.36 -0.77 -2.13
C LYS A 58 -15.32 -1.73 -2.70
N VAL A 59 -14.13 -1.21 -2.96
CA VAL A 59 -12.96 -1.98 -3.39
C VAL A 59 -11.93 -1.94 -2.29
N ASP A 60 -11.46 -3.12 -1.88
CA ASP A 60 -10.38 -3.25 -0.91
C ASP A 60 -9.03 -3.14 -1.60
N ARG A 61 -8.13 -2.31 -1.06
CA ARG A 61 -6.80 -2.06 -1.63
C ARG A 61 -5.70 -2.88 -0.96
N LEU A 62 -6.03 -3.71 0.03
CA LEU A 62 -5.08 -4.59 0.71
C LEU A 62 -3.90 -3.79 1.30
N GLU A 63 -4.18 -2.63 1.88
CA GLU A 63 -3.16 -1.79 2.52
C GLU A 63 -2.90 -2.23 3.97
N GLY A 64 -3.84 -2.97 4.57
CA GLY A 64 -3.78 -3.43 5.96
C GLY A 64 -3.13 -4.79 6.14
N MET A 65 -2.71 -5.11 7.36
CA MET A 65 -2.15 -6.43 7.68
C MET A 65 -3.19 -7.55 7.54
N LYS A 66 -4.40 -7.35 8.07
CA LYS A 66 -5.41 -8.42 8.13
C LYS A 66 -5.91 -8.83 6.74
N GLU A 67 -6.17 -7.87 5.84
CA GLU A 67 -6.52 -8.21 4.46
C GLU A 67 -5.43 -9.04 3.77
N ASN A 68 -4.17 -8.63 3.89
CA ASN A 68 -3.05 -9.34 3.26
C ASN A 68 -2.92 -10.76 3.81
N VAL A 69 -3.08 -10.96 5.12
CA VAL A 69 -3.10 -12.31 5.72
C VAL A 69 -4.24 -13.15 5.16
N ILE A 70 -5.47 -12.61 5.06
CA ILE A 70 -6.64 -13.32 4.54
C ILE A 70 -6.42 -13.75 3.09
N CYS A 71 -5.81 -12.88 2.27
CA CYS A 71 -5.52 -13.17 0.87
C CYS A 71 -4.25 -14.00 0.65
N GLY A 72 -3.43 -14.24 1.67
CA GLY A 72 -2.16 -14.95 1.56
C GLY A 72 -1.01 -14.13 0.94
N HIS A 73 -1.09 -12.79 0.96
CA HIS A 73 -0.01 -11.90 0.54
C HIS A 73 0.99 -11.66 1.69
N LEU A 74 2.18 -11.15 1.35
CA LEU A 74 3.10 -10.64 2.35
C LEU A 74 2.46 -9.46 3.10
N ILE A 75 2.52 -9.50 4.43
CA ILE A 75 2.01 -8.40 5.25
C ILE A 75 2.88 -7.14 5.07
N PRO A 76 2.30 -5.93 5.14
CA PRO A 76 3.04 -4.68 5.03
C PRO A 76 3.80 -4.34 6.34
N ALA A 77 4.52 -5.32 6.88
CA ALA A 77 5.27 -5.21 8.13
C ALA A 77 6.53 -6.08 8.08
N GLY A 78 7.56 -5.67 8.81
CA GLY A 78 8.85 -6.37 8.82
C GLY A 78 9.42 -6.47 7.40
N THR A 79 9.85 -7.66 7.01
CA THR A 79 10.43 -7.93 5.68
C THR A 79 9.46 -7.73 4.52
N GLY A 80 8.15 -7.67 4.79
CA GLY A 80 7.14 -7.36 3.77
C GLY A 80 6.97 -5.87 3.48
N GLN A 81 7.69 -4.97 4.16
CA GLN A 81 7.72 -3.57 3.75
C GLN A 81 8.58 -3.39 2.49
N ARG A 82 8.14 -2.47 1.62
CA ARG A 82 8.81 -2.15 0.35
C ARG A 82 10.26 -1.71 0.52
N GLU A 83 10.61 -1.15 1.69
CA GLU A 83 11.99 -0.76 2.02
C GLU A 83 12.94 -1.96 2.08
N PHE A 84 12.47 -3.10 2.59
CA PHE A 84 13.29 -4.31 2.75
C PHE A 84 13.27 -5.22 1.52
N GLU A 85 12.42 -4.95 0.53
CA GLU A 85 12.25 -5.78 -0.67
C GLU A 85 13.56 -5.94 -1.48
N LYS A 86 14.42 -4.91 -1.47
CA LYS A 86 15.70 -4.90 -2.20
C LYS A 86 16.92 -5.17 -1.32
N ILE A 87 16.71 -5.40 -0.03
CA ILE A 87 17.80 -5.62 0.92
C ILE A 87 18.16 -7.10 0.89
N ILE A 88 19.35 -7.40 0.40
CA ILE A 88 19.93 -8.75 0.43
C ILE A 88 20.76 -8.87 1.70
N VAL A 89 20.38 -9.78 2.58
CA VAL A 89 21.13 -10.08 3.81
C VAL A 89 21.91 -11.37 3.58
N GLY A 90 23.24 -11.30 3.67
CA GLY A 90 24.13 -12.44 3.45
C GLY A 90 25.54 -12.14 3.97
N SER A 91 26.42 -13.15 3.95
CA SER A 91 27.82 -12.94 4.34
C SER A 91 28.56 -12.14 3.26
N LYS A 92 29.56 -11.33 3.68
CA LYS A 92 30.36 -10.54 2.74
C LYS A 92 31.04 -11.41 1.68
N GLU A 93 31.49 -12.60 2.07
CA GLU A 93 32.12 -13.59 1.20
C GLU A 93 31.17 -14.20 0.15
N GLU A 94 29.89 -14.39 0.47
CA GLU A 94 28.87 -14.83 -0.49
C GLU A 94 28.48 -13.70 -1.45
N TYR A 95 28.38 -12.47 -0.96
CA TYR A 95 28.12 -11.29 -1.77
C TYR A 95 29.24 -11.04 -2.79
N ASP A 96 30.49 -11.10 -2.34
CA ASP A 96 31.67 -10.92 -3.19
C ASP A 96 31.79 -12.03 -4.26
N ARG A 97 31.48 -13.29 -3.90
CA ARG A 97 31.39 -14.41 -4.86
C ARG A 97 30.27 -14.23 -5.88
N ALA A 98 29.09 -13.81 -5.45
CA ALA A 98 27.96 -13.57 -6.34
C ALA A 98 28.23 -12.41 -7.32
N LEU A 99 28.90 -11.35 -6.88
CA LEU A 99 29.37 -10.25 -7.73
C LEU A 99 30.43 -10.70 -8.74
N ALA A 100 31.41 -11.50 -8.29
CA ALA A 100 32.46 -12.03 -9.16
C ALA A 100 31.89 -12.90 -10.30
N ASN A 101 30.90 -13.74 -9.98
CA ASN A 101 30.18 -14.57 -10.95
C ASN A 101 29.28 -13.74 -11.89
N LYS A 102 28.63 -12.69 -11.38
CA LYS A 102 27.84 -11.79 -12.24
C LYS A 102 28.72 -11.11 -13.27
N ARG A 103 29.90 -10.63 -12.88
CA ARG A 103 30.83 -9.88 -13.73
C ARG A 103 31.44 -10.72 -14.85
N THR A 104 31.71 -11.99 -14.59
CA THR A 104 32.23 -12.94 -15.59
C THR A 104 31.20 -13.34 -16.65
N VAL A 105 29.91 -13.38 -16.30
CA VAL A 105 28.84 -13.72 -17.25
C VAL A 105 28.57 -12.59 -18.25
N ILE A 106 28.64 -11.33 -17.83
CA ILE A 106 28.41 -10.16 -18.71
C ILE A 106 29.50 -10.04 -19.79
N ASP A 107 30.76 -10.25 -19.41
CA ASP A 107 31.91 -10.23 -20.35
C ASP A 107 31.80 -11.32 -21.44
N TYR A 108 31.19 -12.47 -21.15
CA TYR A 108 30.97 -13.54 -22.12
C TYR A 108 29.83 -13.26 -23.10
N THR A 109 28.86 -12.43 -22.72
CA THR A 109 27.71 -12.09 -23.58
C THR A 109 27.95 -10.87 -24.46
N GLU A 110 28.96 -10.05 -24.18
CA GLU A 110 29.36 -8.90 -25.00
C GLU A 110 30.53 -9.20 -25.97
N SER A 111 30.98 -10.46 -26.06
CA SER A 111 32.01 -10.94 -26.99
C SER A 111 31.44 -11.73 -28.17
#